data_AF-A0AAV6Q0M5-F1
#
_entry.id   AF-A0AAV6Q0M5-F1
#
_cell.length_a   1.000
_cell.length_b   1.000
_cell.length_c   1.000
_cell.angle_alpha   90.00
_cell.angle_beta   90.00
_cell.angle_gamma   90.00
#
_symmetry.space_group_name_H-M   'P 1'
#
loop_
_entity.id
_entity.type
_entity.pdbx_description
1 polymer ?
#
loop_
_entity_poly.entity_id
_entity_poly.type
_entity_poly.pdbx_seq_one_letter_code
_entity_poly.pdbx_strand_id
1 'polypeptide(L)'
;MRKTTMMNRKGLKGVLLLTCLFLTGVWCKNNAAFVYSRIGGDILLPCSNLKASNCSLISWSFYGGVQVRFTYEVRGGQMRADTDKANRLSVTSNCSLLLHDLRLDDIGTYRCLWQEEPVCDVYLSLLTITAFSKITDLHPGGNLILSCHISTFFDLGSCRSYSNEFRLSWVMENGTELPTESRYELIAPTRCNITLVTKLQREDNNRKWRCQTRIRFPHLSGTVRSSCPSAALCSAWLCQ
;
A
#
# COMPACT_ATOMS: atom_id res chain seq x y z
N MET A 1 -42.99 44.72 -32.06
CA MET A 1 -44.01 44.29 -31.09
C MET A 1 -43.44 43.21 -30.16
N ARG A 2 -43.60 43.45 -28.86
CA ARG A 2 -43.64 42.56 -27.66
C ARG A 2 -42.86 41.22 -27.62
N LYS A 3 -41.97 41.18 -26.60
CA LYS A 3 -41.57 40.09 -25.66
C LYS A 3 -42.36 38.77 -25.76
N THR A 4 -41.70 37.63 -25.51
CA THR A 4 -41.72 36.91 -24.21
C THR A 4 -40.69 35.77 -24.19
N THR A 5 -39.97 35.69 -23.08
CA THR A 5 -39.04 34.66 -22.61
C THR A 5 -39.72 33.28 -22.48
N MET A 6 -39.04 32.17 -22.80
CA MET A 6 -39.18 30.94 -22.02
C MET A 6 -37.87 30.14 -22.01
N MET A 7 -37.39 29.98 -20.79
CA MET A 7 -36.30 29.14 -20.34
C MET A 7 -36.77 27.68 -20.38
N ASN A 8 -36.05 26.79 -21.06
CA ASN A 8 -36.28 25.35 -20.92
C ASN A 8 -34.99 24.63 -20.49
N ARG A 9 -34.91 24.37 -19.18
CA ARG A 9 -34.05 23.37 -18.55
C ARG A 9 -34.62 22.00 -18.86
N LYS A 10 -33.79 21.08 -19.38
CA LYS A 10 -33.80 19.60 -19.20
C LYS A 10 -32.98 19.01 -20.36
N GLY A 11 -31.94 18.19 -20.18
CA GLY A 11 -31.32 17.68 -18.97
C GLY A 11 -29.83 17.48 -19.24
N LEU A 12 -29.02 17.76 -18.22
CA LEU A 12 -27.64 17.30 -18.16
C LEU A 12 -27.70 15.78 -18.31
N LYS A 13 -27.36 15.26 -19.50
CA LYS A 13 -27.07 13.83 -19.63
C LYS A 13 -25.90 13.60 -18.68
N GLY A 14 -26.20 13.00 -17.54
CA GLY A 14 -25.20 12.59 -16.58
C GLY A 14 -24.22 11.71 -17.32
N VAL A 15 -23.07 12.28 -17.68
CA VAL A 15 -21.89 11.52 -18.01
C VAL A 15 -21.54 10.86 -16.69
N LEU A 16 -22.02 9.63 -16.52
CA LEU A 16 -21.52 8.73 -15.51
C LEU A 16 -20.05 8.53 -15.89
N LEU A 17 -19.18 9.37 -15.35
CA LEU A 17 -17.77 9.10 -15.25
C LEU A 17 -17.68 7.86 -14.34
N LEU A 18 -17.86 6.70 -14.95
CA LEU A 18 -17.22 5.45 -14.55
C LEU A 18 -15.74 5.79 -14.55
N THR A 19 -15.31 6.35 -13.43
CA THR A 19 -13.92 6.43 -13.02
C THR A 19 -13.52 4.97 -12.88
N CYS A 20 -13.10 4.37 -14.00
CA CYS A 20 -12.25 3.21 -14.04
C CYS A 20 -11.01 3.57 -13.22
N LEU A 21 -11.10 3.33 -11.91
CA LEU A 21 -9.97 3.11 -11.01
C LEU A 21 -9.30 1.79 -11.42
N PHE A 22 -8.82 1.73 -12.66
CA PHE A 22 -7.84 0.76 -13.15
C PHE A 22 -6.56 1.52 -13.48
N LEU A 23 -6.10 2.36 -12.56
CA LEU A 23 -4.74 2.89 -12.59
C LEU A 23 -3.87 2.07 -11.65
N THR A 24 -3.56 0.84 -12.06
CA THR A 24 -2.29 0.19 -11.70
C THR A 24 -1.90 -0.75 -12.83
N GLY A 25 -1.47 -0.17 -13.95
CA GLY A 25 -0.64 -0.87 -14.94
C GLY A 25 0.75 -1.14 -14.36
N VAL A 26 0.81 -1.90 -13.26
CA VAL A 26 2.07 -2.52 -12.86
C VAL A 26 2.24 -3.68 -13.83
N TRP A 27 2.99 -3.42 -14.89
CA TRP A 27 3.38 -4.46 -15.83
C TRP A 27 4.73 -5.03 -15.38
N CYS A 28 4.89 -6.35 -15.47
CA CYS A 28 6.16 -6.99 -15.17
C CYS A 28 7.22 -6.56 -16.18
N LYS A 29 8.08 -5.62 -15.80
CA LYS A 29 9.18 -5.14 -16.63
C LYS A 29 10.39 -6.03 -16.34
N ASN A 30 10.92 -6.72 -17.34
CA ASN A 30 12.07 -7.63 -17.20
C ASN A 30 11.84 -8.77 -16.19
N ASN A 31 10.65 -9.38 -16.20
CA ASN A 31 10.26 -10.47 -15.30
C ASN A 31 10.25 -10.08 -13.81
N ALA A 32 10.21 -8.79 -13.49
CA ALA A 32 10.11 -8.29 -12.12
C ALA A 32 9.11 -7.13 -12.01
N ALA A 33 8.41 -7.07 -10.88
CA ALA A 33 7.56 -5.96 -10.49
C ALA A 33 7.75 -5.65 -9.01
N PHE A 34 7.79 -4.36 -8.65
CA PHE A 34 7.85 -3.92 -7.26
C PHE A 34 6.52 -3.26 -6.91
N VAL A 35 5.81 -3.83 -5.95
CA VAL A 35 4.51 -3.34 -5.51
C VAL A 35 4.55 -2.96 -4.04
N TYR A 36 3.77 -1.94 -3.71
CA TYR A 36 3.79 -1.30 -2.42
C TYR A 36 2.35 -1.13 -1.94
N SER A 37 2.09 -1.46 -0.69
CA SER A 37 0.81 -1.20 -0.05
C SER A 37 1.00 -0.88 1.43
N ARG A 38 -0.09 -0.83 2.19
CA ARG A 38 -0.08 -0.67 3.64
C ARG A 38 -0.70 -1.89 4.31
N ILE A 39 -0.40 -2.09 5.60
CA ILE A 39 -1.08 -3.09 6.42
C ILE A 39 -2.60 -2.81 6.44
N GLY A 40 -3.41 -3.87 6.36
CA GLY A 40 -4.87 -3.80 6.25
C GLY A 40 -5.39 -3.33 4.88
N GLY A 41 -4.51 -2.98 3.95
CA GLY A 41 -4.88 -2.65 2.57
C GLY A 41 -5.04 -3.88 1.68
N ASP A 42 -5.40 -3.63 0.43
CA ASP A 42 -5.47 -4.65 -0.62
C ASP A 42 -4.39 -4.38 -1.68
N ILE A 43 -4.00 -5.41 -2.44
CA ILE A 43 -3.05 -5.25 -3.53
C ILE A 43 -3.32 -6.23 -4.68
N LEU A 44 -3.16 -5.75 -5.91
CA LEU A 44 -3.16 -6.56 -7.12
C LEU A 44 -1.72 -6.87 -7.52
N LEU A 45 -1.37 -8.15 -7.52
CA LEU A 45 -0.07 -8.66 -7.95
C LEU A 45 -0.18 -9.04 -9.44
N PRO A 46 0.51 -8.33 -10.33
CA PRO A 46 0.35 -8.54 -11.76
C PRO A 46 1.00 -9.84 -12.22
N CYS A 47 0.31 -10.58 -13.08
CA CYS A 47 0.93 -11.58 -13.94
C CYS A 47 0.62 -11.27 -15.39
N SER A 48 1.61 -11.45 -16.27
CA SER A 48 1.46 -11.07 -17.67
C SER A 48 1.82 -12.24 -18.58
N ASN A 49 0.78 -12.93 -19.05
CA ASN A 49 0.83 -13.69 -20.30
C ASN A 49 -0.54 -13.54 -20.99
N LEU A 50 -0.61 -12.60 -21.94
CA LEU A 50 -1.83 -12.19 -22.66
C LEU A 50 -2.39 -13.28 -23.61
N LYS A 51 -1.77 -14.46 -23.66
CA LYS A 51 -2.17 -15.56 -24.55
C LYS A 51 -3.06 -16.60 -23.88
N ALA A 52 -3.23 -16.56 -22.56
CA ALA A 52 -4.16 -17.44 -21.86
C ALA A 52 -5.61 -16.98 -22.07
N SER A 53 -6.44 -17.84 -22.65
CA SER A 53 -7.90 -17.67 -22.58
C SER A 53 -8.46 -18.00 -21.19
N ASN A 54 -7.71 -18.71 -20.35
CA ASN A 54 -8.05 -19.07 -18.97
C ASN A 54 -6.80 -19.15 -18.07
N CYS A 55 -6.99 -19.09 -16.74
CA CYS A 55 -5.90 -19.12 -15.77
C CYS A 55 -5.49 -20.53 -15.33
N SER A 56 -5.97 -21.59 -16.00
CA SER A 56 -5.74 -22.98 -15.57
C SER A 56 -4.29 -23.43 -15.69
N LEU A 57 -3.46 -22.69 -16.42
CA LEU A 57 -2.02 -22.94 -16.57
C LEU A 57 -1.17 -22.04 -15.67
N ILE A 58 -1.79 -21.18 -14.87
CA ILE A 58 -1.11 -20.23 -14.00
C ILE A 58 -0.99 -20.80 -12.59
N SER A 59 0.21 -20.78 -12.05
CA SER A 59 0.48 -21.05 -10.64
C SER A 59 1.11 -19.81 -10.00
N TRP A 60 0.88 -19.62 -8.70
CA TRP A 60 1.52 -18.59 -7.90
C TRP A 60 2.23 -19.25 -6.73
N SER A 61 3.54 -19.03 -6.63
CA SER A 61 4.32 -19.40 -5.44
C SER A 61 4.69 -18.16 -4.64
N PHE A 62 4.69 -18.28 -3.33
CA PHE A 62 5.11 -17.25 -2.40
C PHE A 62 6.40 -17.69 -1.70
N TYR A 63 7.33 -16.77 -1.57
CA TYR A 63 8.51 -16.90 -0.73
C TYR A 63 8.66 -15.64 0.12
N GLY A 64 8.41 -15.75 1.42
CA GLY A 64 8.35 -14.58 2.28
C GLY A 64 7.77 -14.84 3.66
N GLY A 65 7.32 -13.76 4.28
CA GLY A 65 6.83 -13.74 5.65
C GLY A 65 7.94 -13.58 6.68
N VAL A 66 7.52 -13.33 7.92
CA VAL A 66 8.41 -13.13 9.07
C VAL A 66 9.26 -14.37 9.34
N GLN A 67 8.68 -15.55 9.09
CA GLN A 67 9.37 -16.83 9.26
C GLN A 67 10.01 -17.37 7.98
N VAL A 68 9.95 -16.63 6.87
CA VAL A 68 10.50 -17.01 5.56
C VAL A 68 10.07 -18.42 5.14
N ARG A 69 8.91 -18.52 4.50
CA ARG A 69 8.33 -19.78 4.04
C ARG A 69 8.15 -19.80 2.54
N PHE A 70 8.26 -20.99 1.95
CA PHE A 70 7.87 -21.24 0.57
C PHE A 70 6.53 -21.97 0.52
N THR A 71 5.58 -21.42 -0.22
CA THR A 71 4.24 -22.00 -0.41
C THR A 71 3.78 -21.82 -1.85
N TYR A 72 2.89 -22.70 -2.31
CA TYR A 72 2.06 -22.39 -3.47
C TYR A 72 0.75 -21.79 -2.96
N GLU A 73 0.39 -20.60 -3.43
CA GLU A 73 -0.86 -19.94 -3.09
C GLU A 73 -1.96 -20.31 -4.09
N VAL A 74 -1.58 -20.45 -5.37
CA VAL A 74 -2.45 -20.88 -6.46
C VAL A 74 -1.70 -21.93 -7.27
N ARG A 75 -2.41 -22.99 -7.69
CA ARG A 75 -1.86 -24.00 -8.59
C ARG A 75 -2.86 -24.30 -9.69
N GLY A 76 -2.45 -24.13 -10.94
CA GLY A 76 -3.33 -24.33 -12.10
C GLY A 76 -4.64 -23.52 -12.04
N GLY A 77 -4.56 -22.26 -11.60
CA GLY A 77 -5.70 -21.36 -11.46
C GLY A 77 -6.60 -21.63 -10.25
N GLN A 78 -6.30 -22.65 -9.43
CA GLN A 78 -7.07 -22.98 -8.23
C GLN A 78 -6.32 -22.55 -6.98
N MET A 79 -7.06 -21.93 -6.06
CA MET A 79 -6.53 -21.50 -4.78
C MET A 79 -6.25 -22.69 -3.86
N ARG A 80 -5.16 -22.63 -3.10
CA ARG A 80 -4.84 -23.65 -2.11
C ARG A 80 -5.51 -23.35 -0.78
N ALA A 81 -6.47 -24.17 -0.39
CA ALA A 81 -7.25 -23.98 0.84
C ALA A 81 -6.45 -24.19 2.14
N ASP A 82 -5.27 -24.81 2.05
CA ASP A 82 -4.39 -25.12 3.17
C ASP A 82 -3.42 -23.98 3.53
N THR A 83 -3.47 -22.85 2.82
CA THR A 83 -2.62 -21.68 3.11
C THR A 83 -3.31 -20.68 4.05
N ASP A 84 -2.53 -19.93 4.81
CA ASP A 84 -3.01 -18.88 5.71
C ASP A 84 -3.64 -17.68 4.97
N LYS A 85 -3.42 -17.61 3.65
CA LYS A 85 -3.88 -16.52 2.76
C LYS A 85 -5.10 -16.91 1.93
N ALA A 86 -5.50 -18.19 1.93
CA ALA A 86 -6.56 -18.75 1.11
C ALA A 86 -7.89 -17.97 1.19
N ASN A 87 -8.28 -17.48 2.37
CA ASN A 87 -9.54 -16.75 2.53
C ASN A 87 -9.45 -15.26 2.11
N ARG A 88 -8.25 -14.78 1.75
CA ARG A 88 -7.98 -13.38 1.40
C ARG A 88 -7.47 -13.21 -0.03
N LEU A 89 -7.24 -14.31 -0.74
CA LEU A 89 -6.74 -14.31 -2.11
C LEU A 89 -7.88 -14.47 -3.12
N SER A 90 -7.67 -13.96 -4.33
CA SER A 90 -8.50 -14.29 -5.48
C SER A 90 -7.72 -14.13 -6.78
N VAL A 91 -8.03 -14.96 -7.78
CA VAL A 91 -7.46 -14.84 -9.12
C VAL A 91 -8.40 -14.00 -9.97
N THR A 92 -7.88 -12.93 -10.56
CA THR A 92 -8.65 -12.05 -11.45
C THR A 92 -8.78 -12.65 -12.85
N SER A 93 -9.65 -12.07 -13.69
CA SER A 93 -9.88 -12.53 -15.07
C SER A 93 -8.65 -12.47 -15.98
N ASN A 94 -7.68 -11.61 -15.65
CA ASN A 94 -6.38 -11.52 -16.33
C ASN A 94 -5.26 -12.32 -15.62
N CYS A 95 -5.64 -13.26 -14.75
CA CYS A 95 -4.73 -14.15 -14.02
C CYS A 95 -3.74 -13.47 -13.06
N SER A 96 -4.01 -12.22 -12.72
CA SER A 96 -3.33 -11.53 -11.62
C SER A 96 -3.88 -12.01 -10.28
N LEU A 97 -3.11 -11.83 -9.22
CA LEU A 97 -3.47 -12.29 -7.87
C LEU A 97 -3.88 -11.09 -7.01
N LEU A 98 -5.13 -11.04 -6.57
CA LEU A 98 -5.63 -10.03 -5.66
C LEU A 98 -5.53 -10.56 -4.23
N LEU A 99 -4.87 -9.82 -3.35
CA LEU A 99 -4.70 -10.14 -1.93
C LEU A 99 -5.31 -9.03 -1.07
N HIS A 100 -6.22 -9.42 -0.18
CA HIS A 100 -6.94 -8.53 0.73
C HIS A 100 -6.37 -8.56 2.16
N ASP A 101 -6.68 -7.54 2.95
CA ASP A 101 -6.36 -7.46 4.39
C ASP A 101 -4.87 -7.77 4.65
N LEU A 102 -3.98 -6.99 4.05
CA LEU A 102 -2.54 -7.24 4.05
C LEU A 102 -1.93 -7.23 5.46
N ARG A 103 -1.07 -8.21 5.72
CA ARG A 103 -0.41 -8.43 7.02
C ARG A 103 1.10 -8.40 6.84
N LEU A 104 1.83 -8.21 7.94
CA LEU A 104 3.31 -8.23 7.91
C LEU A 104 3.86 -9.54 7.33
N ASP A 105 3.16 -10.66 7.54
CA ASP A 105 3.56 -11.98 7.02
C ASP A 105 3.31 -12.14 5.51
N ASP A 106 2.63 -11.19 4.87
CA ASP A 106 2.40 -11.20 3.42
C ASP A 106 3.57 -10.56 2.64
N ILE A 107 4.52 -9.91 3.33
CA ILE A 107 5.73 -9.33 2.71
C ILE A 107 6.57 -10.44 2.11
N GLY A 108 6.94 -10.31 0.85
CA GLY A 108 7.68 -11.37 0.18
C GLY A 108 7.75 -11.22 -1.33
N THR A 109 8.26 -12.27 -1.94
CA THR A 109 8.28 -12.45 -3.39
C THR A 109 7.14 -13.39 -3.78
N TYR A 110 6.24 -12.90 -4.61
CA TYR A 110 5.20 -13.68 -5.26
C TYR A 110 5.63 -13.93 -6.70
N ARG A 111 5.87 -15.19 -7.05
CA ARG A 111 6.28 -15.60 -8.39
C ARG A 111 5.09 -16.15 -9.15
N CYS A 112 4.77 -15.52 -10.27
CA CYS A 112 3.83 -16.06 -11.24
C CYS A 112 4.54 -17.06 -12.16
N LEU A 113 3.89 -18.20 -12.37
CA LEU A 113 4.39 -19.32 -13.16
C LEU A 113 3.38 -19.64 -14.28
N TRP A 114 3.87 -19.88 -15.48
CA TRP A 114 3.10 -20.42 -16.60
C TRP A 114 3.58 -21.84 -16.88
N GLN A 115 2.72 -22.84 -16.72
CA GLN A 115 3.13 -24.25 -16.89
C GLN A 115 4.39 -24.59 -16.06
N GLU A 116 4.45 -24.06 -14.83
CA GLU A 116 5.59 -24.15 -13.89
C GLU A 116 6.87 -23.40 -14.31
N GLU A 117 6.84 -22.65 -15.42
CA GLU A 117 7.95 -21.79 -15.84
C GLU A 117 7.77 -20.34 -15.32
N PRO A 118 8.81 -19.70 -14.76
CA PRO A 118 8.73 -18.34 -14.24
C PRO A 118 8.35 -17.31 -15.31
N VAL A 119 7.30 -16.53 -15.03
CA VAL A 119 6.86 -15.40 -15.86
C VAL A 119 7.29 -14.08 -15.23
N CYS A 120 7.05 -13.93 -13.93
CA CYS A 120 7.31 -12.68 -13.23
C CYS A 120 7.47 -12.88 -11.72
N ASP A 121 8.45 -12.19 -11.16
CA ASP A 121 8.65 -12.03 -9.72
C ASP A 121 8.08 -10.69 -9.25
N VAL A 122 7.09 -10.75 -8.36
CA VAL A 122 6.45 -9.59 -7.78
C VAL A 122 6.94 -9.43 -6.33
N TYR A 123 7.67 -8.36 -6.06
CA TYR A 123 8.19 -8.03 -4.74
C TYR A 123 7.21 -7.12 -4.01
N LEU A 124 6.55 -7.64 -2.98
CA LEU A 124 5.61 -6.88 -2.15
C LEU A 124 6.33 -6.27 -0.94
N SER A 125 6.19 -4.96 -0.78
CA SER A 125 6.66 -4.20 0.39
C SER A 125 5.48 -3.47 1.06
N LEU A 126 5.49 -3.41 2.40
CA LEU A 126 4.38 -2.84 3.16
C LEU A 126 4.81 -1.64 4.02
N LEU A 127 4.02 -0.58 3.95
CA LEU A 127 4.12 0.60 4.80
C LEU A 127 3.35 0.38 6.11
N THR A 128 4.01 0.67 7.23
CA THR A 128 3.50 0.49 8.58
C THR A 128 3.75 1.74 9.41
N ILE A 129 2.80 2.08 10.29
CA ILE A 129 3.00 3.10 11.33
C ILE A 129 2.95 2.41 12.69
N THR A 130 3.94 2.71 13.52
CA THR A 130 4.06 2.24 14.91
C THR A 130 4.09 3.45 15.84
N ALA A 131 3.30 3.44 16.91
CA ALA A 131 3.40 4.45 17.95
C ALA A 131 4.33 3.99 19.07
N PHE A 132 5.21 4.90 19.51
CA PHE A 132 6.08 4.68 20.66
C PHE A 132 5.62 5.41 21.92
N SER A 133 4.73 6.40 21.77
CA SER A 133 4.10 7.07 22.91
C SER A 133 3.12 6.17 23.63
N LYS A 134 3.08 6.26 24.96
CA LYS A 134 2.07 5.57 25.77
C LYS A 134 0.75 6.31 25.68
N ILE A 135 -0.36 5.62 25.94
CA ILE A 135 -1.70 6.23 25.98
C ILE A 135 -1.75 7.42 26.95
N THR A 136 -1.01 7.34 28.06
CA THR A 136 -0.91 8.39 29.07
C THR A 136 -0.26 9.67 28.56
N ASP A 137 0.53 9.61 27.49
CA ASP A 137 1.25 10.77 26.93
C ASP A 137 0.40 11.50 25.89
N LEU A 138 -0.81 11.02 25.62
CA LEU A 138 -1.67 11.46 24.51
C LEU A 138 -2.66 12.52 24.92
N HIS A 139 -2.16 13.58 25.54
CA HIS A 139 -2.93 14.74 25.94
C HIS A 139 -2.24 16.01 25.43
N PRO A 140 -2.95 17.16 25.40
CA PRO A 140 -2.31 18.44 25.08
C PRO A 140 -1.08 18.70 25.97
N GLY A 141 0.05 19.03 25.34
CA GLY A 141 1.36 19.20 25.97
C GLY A 141 2.22 17.93 26.07
N GLY A 142 1.60 16.75 25.92
CA GLY A 142 2.30 15.46 25.88
C GLY A 142 3.04 15.22 24.56
N ASN A 143 4.02 14.32 24.57
CA ASN A 143 4.85 14.01 23.42
C ASN A 143 4.26 12.84 22.62
N LEU A 144 3.98 13.11 21.34
CA LEU A 144 3.65 12.08 20.36
C LEU A 144 4.90 11.67 19.58
N ILE A 145 5.18 10.37 19.56
CA ILE A 145 6.27 9.74 18.82
C ILE A 145 5.66 8.65 17.95
N LEU A 146 5.67 8.87 16.64
CA LEU A 146 5.22 7.91 15.63
C LEU A 146 6.37 7.56 14.70
N SER A 147 6.60 6.28 14.44
CA SER A 147 7.55 5.83 13.45
C SER A 147 6.84 5.20 12.28
N CYS A 148 7.23 5.63 11.08
CA CYS A 148 6.75 5.06 9.84
C CYS A 148 7.86 4.21 9.23
N HIS A 149 7.55 2.95 8.97
CA HIS A 149 8.47 1.96 8.44
C HIS A 149 7.95 1.36 7.14
N ILE A 150 8.83 1.17 6.17
CA ILE A 150 8.55 0.34 4.99
C ILE A 150 9.34 -0.95 5.10
N SER A 151 8.61 -2.06 5.21
CA SER A 151 9.18 -3.38 5.32
C SER A 151 9.22 -4.02 3.93
N THR A 152 10.41 -4.45 3.50
CA THR A 152 10.62 -5.14 2.23
C THR A 152 11.15 -6.55 2.49
N PHE A 153 11.01 -7.47 1.53
CA PHE A 153 11.45 -8.87 1.71
C PHE A 153 12.96 -9.00 2.00
N PHE A 154 13.80 -8.18 1.36
CA PHE A 154 15.23 -8.16 1.63
C PHE A 154 15.58 -7.44 2.95
N ASP A 155 14.61 -6.80 3.59
CA ASP A 155 14.79 -5.90 4.72
C ASP A 155 14.14 -6.39 6.01
N LEU A 156 14.09 -7.71 6.25
CA LEU A 156 14.12 -8.24 7.63
C LEU A 156 15.51 -7.98 8.28
N GLY A 157 16.04 -6.75 8.15
CA GLY A 157 17.23 -6.28 8.86
C GLY A 157 18.24 -5.40 8.13
N SER A 158 18.16 -5.15 6.81
CA SER A 158 19.28 -4.47 6.10
C SER A 158 18.98 -3.13 5.40
N CYS A 159 17.72 -2.79 5.11
CA CYS A 159 17.32 -1.57 4.39
C CYS A 159 18.27 -1.24 3.20
N ARG A 160 18.70 -2.26 2.44
CA ARG A 160 19.78 -2.10 1.45
C ARG A 160 19.27 -1.59 0.11
N SER A 161 20.10 -0.75 -0.51
CA SER A 161 19.76 -0.01 -1.73
C SER A 161 19.97 -0.84 -2.99
N TYR A 162 19.12 -1.84 -3.25
CA TYR A 162 19.30 -2.68 -4.44
C TYR A 162 18.42 -2.29 -5.64
N SER A 163 17.28 -1.62 -5.50
CA SER A 163 16.42 -1.40 -6.69
C SER A 163 15.38 -0.29 -6.68
N ASN A 164 15.23 0.55 -5.65
CA ASN A 164 14.05 1.44 -5.58
C ASN A 164 14.36 2.86 -5.13
N GLU A 165 13.84 3.87 -5.84
CA GLU A 165 13.75 5.26 -5.37
C GLU A 165 12.41 5.47 -4.66
N PHE A 166 12.25 4.86 -3.49
CA PHE A 166 11.15 5.23 -2.58
C PHE A 166 11.64 6.25 -1.55
N ARG A 167 10.77 7.21 -1.21
CA ARG A 167 11.03 8.23 -0.19
C ARG A 167 9.86 8.31 0.79
N LEU A 168 10.14 8.03 2.05
CA LEU A 168 9.19 8.19 3.14
C LEU A 168 9.05 9.67 3.53
N SER A 169 7.83 10.06 3.90
CA SER A 169 7.51 11.39 4.38
C SER A 169 6.26 11.36 5.27
N TRP A 170 6.25 12.17 6.33
CA TRP A 170 5.03 12.50 7.05
C TRP A 170 4.32 13.67 6.35
N VAL A 171 3.00 13.62 6.30
CA VAL A 171 2.15 14.61 5.63
C VAL A 171 0.95 14.98 6.49
N MET A 172 0.35 16.13 6.17
CA MET A 172 -0.90 16.58 6.75
C MET A 172 -2.07 15.65 6.39
N GLU A 173 -3.22 15.82 7.04
CA GLU A 173 -4.43 15.04 6.74
C GLU A 173 -4.91 15.16 5.30
N ASN A 174 -4.75 16.33 4.67
CA ASN A 174 -5.07 16.51 3.24
C ASN A 174 -3.99 15.95 2.30
N GLY A 175 -2.88 15.44 2.83
CA GLY A 175 -1.74 14.91 2.07
C GLY A 175 -0.72 15.95 1.61
N THR A 176 -0.84 17.21 2.06
CA THR A 176 0.19 18.24 1.81
C THR A 176 1.40 18.02 2.70
N GLU A 177 2.54 18.56 2.30
CA GLU A 177 3.78 18.48 3.07
C GLU A 177 3.61 19.19 4.43
N LEU A 178 4.32 18.69 5.44
CA LEU A 178 4.36 19.34 6.75
C LEU A 178 5.08 20.71 6.61
N PRO A 179 4.60 21.77 7.29
CA PRO A 179 5.26 23.08 7.23
C PRO A 179 6.68 23.02 7.81
N THR A 180 7.65 23.67 7.14
CA THR A 180 9.07 23.66 7.52
C THR A 180 9.33 24.31 8.89
N GLU A 181 8.62 25.39 9.22
CA GLU A 181 8.72 26.09 10.50
C GLU A 181 7.57 25.66 11.43
N SER A 182 7.61 24.42 11.90
CA SER A 182 6.54 23.86 12.73
C SER A 182 7.08 23.12 13.95
N ARG A 183 6.15 22.72 14.82
CA ARG A 183 6.42 21.88 16.00
C ARG A 183 6.71 20.40 15.69
N TYR A 184 6.95 20.06 14.42
CA TYR A 184 7.18 18.68 13.98
C TYR A 184 8.69 18.46 13.80
N GLU A 185 9.24 17.55 14.58
CA GLU A 185 10.61 17.07 14.41
C GLU A 185 10.57 15.75 13.66
N LEU A 186 11.38 15.66 12.59
CA LEU A 186 11.46 14.48 11.73
C LEU A 186 12.85 13.84 11.85
N ILE A 187 12.89 12.58 12.30
CA ILE A 187 14.11 11.81 12.48
C ILE A 187 14.10 10.65 11.48
N ALA A 188 15.03 10.64 10.52
CA ALA A 188 15.12 9.61 9.48
C ALA A 188 16.45 8.83 9.59
N PRO A 189 16.53 7.81 10.47
CA PRO A 189 17.77 7.07 10.70
C PRO A 189 18.17 6.21 9.50
N THR A 190 17.19 5.79 8.69
CA THR A 190 17.40 5.04 7.46
C THR A 190 16.41 5.51 6.40
N ARG A 191 16.61 5.12 5.14
CA ARG A 191 15.64 5.37 4.06
C ARG A 191 14.31 4.63 4.25
N CYS A 192 14.28 3.57 5.05
CA CYS A 192 13.11 2.75 5.33
C CYS A 192 12.35 3.17 6.59
N ASN A 193 12.86 4.16 7.33
CA ASN A 193 12.25 4.62 8.57
C ASN A 193 12.23 6.15 8.65
N ILE A 194 11.08 6.73 8.97
CA ILE A 194 10.97 8.13 9.36
C ILE A 194 10.10 8.27 10.61
N THR A 195 10.65 8.87 11.65
CA THR A 195 9.99 9.11 12.94
C THR A 195 9.54 10.57 13.03
N LEU A 196 8.29 10.78 13.41
CA LEU A 196 7.70 12.07 13.75
C LEU A 196 7.65 12.20 15.27
N VAL A 197 8.22 13.30 15.76
CA VAL A 197 8.13 13.73 17.15
C VAL A 197 7.44 15.07 17.20
N THR A 198 6.42 15.22 18.05
CA THR A 198 5.75 16.51 18.25
C THR A 198 5.05 16.59 19.60
N LYS A 199 4.90 17.81 20.11
CA LYS A 199 4.02 18.07 21.26
C LYS A 199 2.59 18.22 20.77
N LEU A 200 1.68 17.46 21.37
CA LEU A 200 0.26 17.50 21.05
C LEU A 200 -0.35 18.85 21.48
N GLN A 201 -1.19 19.42 20.63
CA GLN A 201 -1.98 20.61 20.94
C GLN A 201 -3.47 20.23 21.05
N ARG A 202 -4.33 21.15 21.52
CA ARG A 202 -5.76 20.87 21.65
C ARG A 202 -6.41 20.56 20.29
N GLU A 203 -5.90 21.18 19.24
CA GLU A 203 -6.37 21.04 17.87
C GLU A 203 -6.02 19.68 17.25
N ASP A 204 -5.08 18.93 17.87
CA ASP A 204 -4.72 17.57 17.44
C ASP A 204 -5.68 16.50 17.95
N ASN A 205 -6.69 16.86 18.74
CA ASN A 205 -7.65 15.89 19.22
C ASN A 205 -8.36 15.22 18.03
N ASN A 206 -8.35 13.88 17.98
CA ASN A 206 -8.86 13.07 16.87
C ASN A 206 -8.16 13.28 15.51
N ARG A 207 -7.01 13.95 15.48
CA ARG A 207 -6.22 14.13 14.27
C ARG A 207 -5.69 12.79 13.75
N LYS A 208 -5.70 12.65 12.43
CA LYS A 208 -5.09 11.53 11.70
C LYS A 208 -3.67 11.89 11.28
N TRP A 209 -2.70 11.13 11.76
CA TRP A 209 -1.31 11.28 11.36
C TRP A 209 -1.04 10.41 10.13
N ARG A 210 -0.52 11.00 9.06
CA ARG A 210 -0.34 10.29 7.78
C ARG A 210 1.12 10.18 7.40
N CYS A 211 1.55 8.95 7.14
CA CYS A 211 2.81 8.69 6.49
C CYS A 211 2.55 8.28 5.05
N GLN A 212 3.43 8.69 4.15
CA GLN A 212 3.41 8.26 2.76
C GLN A 212 4.78 7.86 2.26
N THR A 213 4.79 6.94 1.30
CA THR A 213 5.96 6.63 0.49
C THR A 213 5.69 7.11 -0.94
N ARG A 214 6.59 7.94 -1.47
CA ARG A 214 6.62 8.29 -2.89
C ARG A 214 7.56 7.33 -3.60
N ILE A 215 7.06 6.64 -4.61
CA ILE A 215 7.82 5.66 -5.39
C ILE A 215 8.06 6.25 -6.78
N ARG A 216 9.32 6.30 -7.20
CA ARG A 216 9.69 6.71 -8.56
C ARG A 216 10.13 5.51 -9.38
N PHE A 217 9.48 5.33 -10.51
CA PHE A 217 9.91 4.46 -11.60
C PHE A 217 10.29 5.32 -12.80
N PRO A 218 11.10 4.82 -13.77
CA PRO A 218 11.55 5.60 -14.92
C PRO A 218 10.45 6.28 -15.74
N HIS A 219 9.20 5.79 -15.68
CA HIS A 219 8.06 6.32 -16.44
C HIS A 219 6.77 6.48 -15.62
N LEU A 220 6.78 6.18 -14.33
CA LEU A 220 5.60 6.15 -13.47
C LEU A 220 5.95 6.63 -12.06
N SER A 221 5.02 7.31 -11.40
CA SER A 221 5.13 7.65 -9.99
C SER A 221 3.90 7.19 -9.24
N GLY A 222 4.11 6.65 -8.04
CA GLY A 222 3.06 6.16 -7.16
C GLY A 222 3.20 6.73 -5.76
N THR A 223 2.10 6.82 -5.03
CA THR A 223 2.10 7.18 -3.61
C THR A 223 1.25 6.20 -2.83
N VAL A 224 1.84 5.57 -1.82
CA VAL A 224 1.11 4.74 -0.85
C VAL A 224 1.06 5.51 0.46
N ARG A 225 -0.11 5.57 1.10
CA ARG A 225 -0.34 6.31 2.35
C ARG A 225 -0.90 5.37 3.41
N SER A 226 -0.36 5.45 4.62
CA SER A 226 -0.93 4.86 5.83
C SER A 226 -1.33 5.97 6.80
N SER A 227 -2.38 5.74 7.59
CA SER A 227 -2.89 6.72 8.54
C SER A 227 -3.00 6.09 9.92
N CYS A 228 -2.53 6.76 10.95
CA CYS A 228 -2.89 6.43 12.33
C CYS A 228 -4.02 7.36 12.80
N PRO A 229 -5.22 6.83 13.10
CA PRO A 229 -6.32 7.62 13.64
C PRO A 229 -6.18 7.78 15.15
N SER A 230 -5.87 8.99 15.64
CA SER A 230 -5.70 9.29 17.06
C SER A 230 -4.63 8.42 17.75
N ALA A 231 -3.85 9.02 18.65
CA ALA A 231 -2.75 8.31 19.25
C ALA A 231 -3.20 7.13 20.16
N ALA A 232 -4.46 7.13 20.63
CA ALA A 232 -4.97 6.11 21.56
C ALA A 232 -5.19 4.73 20.91
N LEU A 233 -5.53 4.69 19.62
CA LEU A 233 -5.72 3.44 18.86
C LEU A 233 -4.39 2.86 18.33
N CYS A 234 -3.39 3.73 18.19
CA CYS A 234 -2.06 3.43 17.65
C CYS A 234 -1.21 2.51 18.57
N SER A 235 -1.54 2.45 19.86
CA SER A 235 -0.78 1.73 20.90
C SER A 235 -1.21 0.28 21.12
N ALA A 236 -2.35 -0.12 20.56
CA ALA A 236 -2.90 -1.47 20.71
C ALA A 236 -2.70 -2.35 19.45
N TRP A 237 -2.53 -1.74 18.26
CA TRP A 237 -2.46 -2.43 16.98
C TRP A 237 -1.66 -1.65 15.92
N LEU A 238 -1.08 -2.37 14.95
CA LEU A 238 -0.57 -1.82 13.69
C LEU A 238 -1.65 -0.95 13.04
N CYS A 239 -1.32 0.28 12.65
CA CYS A 239 -2.29 1.17 12.00
C CYS A 239 -2.62 0.73 10.57
N GLN A 240 -3.92 0.69 10.26
CA GLN A 240 -4.52 0.31 8.96
C GLN A 240 -4.73 1.51 8.02
#